data_AF-A0A662HIF1-F1
#
_entry.id   AF-A0A662HIF1-F1
#
_cell.length_a   1.000
_cell.length_b   1.000
_cell.length_c   1.000
_cell.angle_alpha   90.00
_cell.angle_beta   90.00
_cell.angle_gamma   90.00
#
_symmetry.space_group_name_H-M   'P 1'
#
loop_
_entity.id
_entity.type
_entity.pdbx_description
1 polymer ?
#
loop_
_entity_poly.entity_id
_entity_poly.type
_entity_poly.pdbx_seq_one_letter_code
_entity_poly.pdbx_strand_id
1 'polypeptide(L)'
;DLESVARVYDEDNRSRTCTIERTLEYWRLRLKGSFELGFETPEGFLVALRDDSVVAYIRSKLDEHTCSILEACSLRGFEGAYVYLLRRLLKLCVERRIGSIRALLPEDHPMTWLLIELGAHLSKSRSGAMLKVVDQVSLFRALADELLARTRKSGIASQKKTLAIETDIGVCSLRISESEIEVLEEKAPSPDGVLKADQRVLAQLITGFRDVRTAVGYGDAIVHPHEAIKLFDALFPPGNPYFWSFDSF
;
A
#
# COMPACT_ATOMS: atom_id res chain seq x y z
N ASP A 1 19.93 -4.52 -15.14
CA ASP A 1 19.29 -5.76 -14.68
C ASP A 1 17.89 -5.43 -14.20
N LEU A 2 16.87 -5.72 -15.02
CA LEU A 2 15.48 -5.38 -14.69
C LEU A 2 14.86 -6.37 -13.69
N GLU A 3 15.28 -7.63 -13.73
CA GLU A 3 14.75 -8.68 -12.86
C GLU A 3 15.12 -8.40 -11.41
N SER A 4 16.36 -7.98 -11.16
CA SER A 4 16.78 -7.59 -9.81
C SER A 4 16.02 -6.36 -9.29
N VAL A 5 15.71 -5.38 -10.14
CA VAL A 5 14.91 -4.20 -9.75
C VAL A 5 13.47 -4.61 -9.42
N ALA A 6 12.85 -5.43 -10.27
CA ALA A 6 11.49 -5.94 -10.03
C ALA A 6 11.41 -6.71 -8.71
N ARG A 7 12.41 -7.56 -8.42
CA ARG A 7 12.50 -8.26 -7.13
C ARG A 7 12.56 -7.32 -5.93
N VAL A 8 13.33 -6.23 -6.02
CA VAL A 8 13.41 -5.23 -4.95
C VAL A 8 12.04 -4.57 -4.73
N TYR A 9 11.35 -4.22 -5.81
CA TYR A 9 10.00 -3.68 -5.74
C TYR A 9 9.03 -4.65 -5.06
N ASP A 10 9.00 -5.92 -5.50
CA ASP A 10 8.07 -6.92 -4.97
C ASP A 10 8.31 -7.19 -3.47
N GLU A 11 9.58 -7.22 -3.03
CA GLU A 11 9.92 -7.41 -1.62
C GLU A 11 9.52 -6.19 -0.76
N ASP A 12 9.83 -4.98 -1.22
CA ASP A 12 9.54 -3.73 -0.50
C ASP A 12 8.02 -3.49 -0.37
N ASN A 13 7.25 -3.89 -1.39
CA ASN A 13 5.81 -3.70 -1.45
C ASN A 13 4.99 -4.91 -0.92
N ARG A 14 5.62 -6.05 -0.60
CA ARG A 14 4.93 -7.30 -0.22
C ARG A 14 3.85 -7.13 0.86
N SER A 15 4.07 -6.27 1.84
CA SER A 15 3.16 -6.06 2.96
C SER A 15 2.29 -4.79 2.84
N ARG A 16 2.36 -4.09 1.71
CA ARG A 16 1.68 -2.80 1.52
C ARG A 16 0.41 -2.99 0.70
N THR A 17 -0.69 -2.49 1.20
CA THR A 17 -1.97 -2.56 0.48
C THR A 17 -2.00 -1.57 -0.69
N CYS A 18 -2.70 -1.94 -1.76
CA CYS A 18 -2.92 -1.17 -3.00
C CYS A 18 -1.72 -1.04 -3.95
N THR A 19 -0.59 -1.68 -3.68
CA THR A 19 0.51 -1.74 -4.64
C THR A 19 0.14 -2.67 -5.80
N ILE A 20 0.61 -2.35 -7.01
CA ILE A 20 0.30 -3.16 -8.19
C ILE A 20 1.30 -4.30 -8.31
N GLU A 21 0.82 -5.52 -8.51
CA GLU A 21 1.67 -6.63 -8.93
C GLU A 21 2.15 -6.40 -10.37
N ARG A 22 3.45 -6.16 -10.55
CA ARG A 22 4.02 -5.80 -11.85
C ARG A 22 4.68 -7.00 -12.52
N THR A 23 4.19 -7.38 -13.69
CA THR A 23 4.92 -8.35 -14.53
C THR A 23 6.19 -7.72 -15.11
N LEU A 24 7.19 -8.54 -15.48
CA LEU A 24 8.37 -8.04 -16.19
C LEU A 24 8.02 -7.34 -17.51
N GLU A 25 6.96 -7.78 -18.18
CA GLU A 25 6.46 -7.12 -19.39
C GLU A 25 5.90 -5.72 -19.08
N TYR A 26 5.10 -5.58 -18.01
CA TYR A 26 4.62 -4.28 -17.55
C TYR A 26 5.77 -3.31 -17.30
N TRP A 27 6.79 -3.76 -16.56
CA TRP A 27 8.01 -3.00 -16.33
C TRP A 27 8.67 -2.54 -17.64
N ARG A 28 8.88 -3.47 -18.59
CA ARG A 28 9.52 -3.17 -19.88
C ARG A 28 8.73 -2.13 -20.66
N LEU A 29 7.42 -2.33 -20.83
CA LEU A 29 6.57 -1.44 -21.63
C LEU A 29 6.50 -0.04 -21.03
N ARG A 30 6.31 0.05 -19.70
CA ARG A 30 6.15 1.34 -19.02
C ARG A 30 7.47 2.11 -18.95
N LEU A 31 8.60 1.44 -18.68
CA LEU A 31 9.92 2.09 -18.70
C LEU A 31 10.31 2.52 -20.12
N LYS A 32 10.10 1.65 -21.12
CA LYS A 32 10.35 1.98 -22.53
C LYS A 32 9.57 3.22 -22.94
N GLY A 33 8.26 3.24 -22.70
CA GLY A 33 7.41 4.39 -23.02
C GLY A 33 7.86 5.66 -22.29
N SER A 34 8.23 5.56 -21.01
CA SER A 34 8.72 6.72 -20.26
C SER A 34 10.00 7.32 -20.84
N PHE A 35 10.97 6.48 -21.22
CA PHE A 35 12.23 6.93 -21.81
C PHE A 35 12.08 7.41 -23.27
N GLU A 36 11.30 6.71 -24.09
CA GLU A 36 11.09 7.08 -25.50
C GLU A 36 10.32 8.40 -25.66
N LEU A 37 9.39 8.67 -24.74
CA LEU A 37 8.61 9.91 -24.72
C LEU A 37 9.33 11.05 -23.97
N GLY A 38 10.53 10.79 -23.43
CA GLY A 38 11.32 11.78 -22.71
C GLY A 38 10.70 12.21 -21.37
N PHE A 39 9.78 11.42 -20.81
CA PHE A 39 9.23 11.68 -19.48
C PHE A 39 10.26 11.46 -18.38
N GLU A 40 11.18 10.51 -18.59
CA GLU A 40 12.29 10.24 -17.70
C GLU A 40 13.59 10.02 -18.48
N THR A 41 14.71 10.11 -17.77
CA THR A 41 16.04 9.87 -18.32
C THR A 41 16.73 8.75 -17.53
N PRO A 42 17.59 7.92 -18.16
CA PRO A 42 18.33 6.88 -17.45
C PRO A 42 19.16 7.41 -16.28
N GLU A 43 19.62 8.67 -16.33
CA GLU A 43 20.42 9.25 -15.22
C GLU A 43 19.61 9.45 -13.94
N GLY A 44 18.28 9.58 -14.04
CA GLY A 44 17.37 9.63 -12.90
C GLY A 44 17.09 8.27 -12.26
N PHE A 45 17.59 7.17 -12.85
CA PHE A 45 17.44 5.82 -12.33
C PHE A 45 18.75 5.37 -11.66
N LEU A 46 18.77 5.35 -10.33
CA LEU A 46 19.94 4.98 -9.54
C LEU A 46 19.71 3.65 -8.83
N VAL A 47 20.70 2.78 -8.86
CA VAL A 47 20.68 1.49 -8.15
C VAL A 47 21.83 1.42 -7.15
N ALA A 48 21.59 0.79 -6.00
CA ALA A 48 22.61 0.48 -5.01
C ALA A 48 22.95 -1.01 -5.11
N LEU A 49 24.25 -1.30 -5.12
CA LEU A 49 24.77 -2.65 -5.23
C LEU A 49 25.40 -3.08 -3.91
N ARG A 50 25.18 -4.35 -3.56
CA ARG A 50 25.94 -5.07 -2.53
C ARG A 50 26.37 -6.40 -3.15
N ASP A 51 27.67 -6.66 -3.17
CA ASP A 51 28.23 -7.90 -3.73
C ASP A 51 27.65 -8.17 -5.14
N ASP A 52 27.70 -7.14 -6.00
CA ASP A 52 27.16 -7.07 -7.37
C ASP A 52 25.64 -7.28 -7.54
N SER A 53 24.90 -7.41 -6.45
CA SER A 53 23.44 -7.56 -6.44
C SER A 53 22.74 -6.23 -6.16
N VAL A 54 21.65 -5.94 -6.89
CA VAL A 54 20.81 -4.77 -6.59
C VAL A 54 20.07 -4.99 -5.26
N VAL A 55 20.25 -4.05 -4.33
CA VAL A 55 19.62 -4.09 -2.99
C VAL A 55 18.67 -2.92 -2.73
N ALA A 56 18.79 -1.84 -3.49
CA ALA A 56 17.87 -0.71 -3.45
C ALA A 56 17.94 0.09 -4.75
N TYR A 57 16.92 0.88 -5.02
CA TYR A 57 16.95 1.82 -6.13
C TYR A 57 16.13 3.09 -5.82
N ILE A 58 16.44 4.16 -6.54
CA ILE A 58 15.62 5.35 -6.65
C ILE A 58 15.36 5.60 -8.13
N ARG A 59 14.12 5.91 -8.46
CA ARG A 59 13.71 6.37 -9.77
C ARG A 59 13.17 7.78 -9.68
N SER A 60 13.75 8.67 -10.47
CA SER A 60 13.46 10.10 -10.44
C SER A 60 13.24 10.67 -11.84
N LYS A 61 12.32 11.63 -11.92
CA LYS A 61 12.17 12.52 -13.07
C LYS A 61 12.98 13.79 -12.85
N LEU A 62 13.82 14.12 -13.82
CA LEU A 62 14.66 15.33 -13.81
C LEU A 62 14.06 16.35 -14.78
N ASP A 63 13.40 17.37 -14.24
CA ASP A 63 12.95 18.55 -14.98
C ASP A 63 13.99 19.68 -14.84
N GLU A 64 13.84 20.79 -15.58
CA GLU A 64 14.79 21.91 -15.61
C GLU A 64 15.09 22.50 -14.21
N HIS A 65 14.09 22.54 -13.33
CA HIS A 65 14.21 23.16 -12.00
C HIS A 65 13.90 22.21 -10.83
N THR A 66 13.38 21.02 -11.13
CA THR A 66 12.83 20.12 -10.12
C THR A 66 13.23 18.67 -10.40
N CYS A 67 13.76 18.00 -9.39
CA CYS A 67 13.90 16.55 -9.37
C CYS A 67 12.73 15.94 -8.59
N SER A 68 11.94 15.09 -9.25
CA SER A 68 10.82 14.39 -8.63
C SER A 68 11.20 12.94 -8.39
N ILE A 69 11.37 12.53 -7.13
CA ILE A 69 11.50 11.11 -6.77
C ILE A 69 10.12 10.47 -6.98
N LEU A 70 10.05 9.55 -7.94
CA LEU A 70 8.82 8.88 -8.35
C LEU A 70 8.62 7.56 -7.60
N GLU A 71 9.74 6.89 -7.29
CA GLU A 71 9.76 5.59 -6.62
C GLU A 71 11.10 5.39 -5.91
N ALA A 72 11.06 4.75 -4.75
CA ALA A 72 12.23 4.31 -4.00
C ALA A 72 11.87 3.01 -3.29
N CYS A 73 12.66 1.96 -3.49
CA CYS A 73 12.45 0.66 -2.85
C CYS A 73 13.79 0.06 -2.41
N SER A 74 13.76 -0.76 -1.36
CA SER A 74 14.93 -1.45 -0.82
C SER A 74 14.57 -2.85 -0.34
N LEU A 75 15.52 -3.77 -0.44
CA LEU A 75 15.41 -5.02 0.31
C LEU A 75 15.46 -4.73 1.80
N ARG A 76 14.73 -5.52 2.58
CA ARG A 76 14.75 -5.45 4.04
C ARG A 76 16.18 -5.50 4.58
N GLY A 77 16.54 -4.57 5.46
CA GLY A 77 17.88 -4.44 6.05
C GLY A 77 18.86 -3.62 5.21
N PHE A 78 18.47 -3.16 4.02
CA PHE A 78 19.27 -2.30 3.15
C PHE A 78 18.69 -0.89 3.01
N GLU A 79 17.79 -0.47 3.89
CA GLU A 79 17.17 0.86 3.89
C GLU A 79 18.23 1.98 4.00
N GLY A 80 19.36 1.72 4.66
CA GLY A 80 20.51 2.63 4.71
C GLY A 80 21.13 2.96 3.34
N ALA A 81 20.86 2.17 2.30
CA ALA A 81 21.29 2.44 0.93
C ALA A 81 20.70 3.75 0.38
N TYR A 82 19.54 4.18 0.90
CA TYR A 82 18.90 5.43 0.51
C TYR A 82 19.80 6.66 0.71
N VAL A 83 20.67 6.66 1.73
CA VAL A 83 21.63 7.76 1.96
C VAL A 83 22.59 7.90 0.78
N TYR A 84 23.11 6.79 0.26
CA TYR A 84 24.06 6.80 -0.86
C TYR A 84 23.36 7.17 -2.18
N LEU A 85 22.16 6.65 -2.39
CA LEU A 85 21.34 6.95 -3.56
C LEU A 85 20.95 8.44 -3.60
N LEU A 86 20.48 8.99 -2.47
CA LEU A 86 20.17 10.43 -2.35
C LEU A 86 21.42 11.29 -2.54
N ARG A 87 22.56 10.92 -1.96
CA ARG A 87 23.81 11.67 -2.16
C ARG A 87 24.20 11.74 -3.63
N ARG A 88 24.03 10.64 -4.38
CA ARG A 88 24.28 10.62 -5.82
C ARG A 88 23.27 11.48 -6.59
N LEU A 89 22.00 11.39 -6.23
CA LEU A 89 20.93 12.19 -6.83
C LEU A 89 21.14 13.69 -6.61
N LEU A 90 21.49 14.10 -5.38
CA LEU A 90 21.81 15.48 -5.03
C LEU A 90 22.98 16.01 -5.85
N LYS A 91 24.05 15.22 -6.03
CA LYS A 91 25.17 15.60 -6.89
C LYS A 91 24.71 15.83 -8.33
N LEU A 92 23.85 14.97 -8.86
CA LEU A 92 23.28 15.13 -10.20
C LEU A 92 22.41 16.41 -10.29
N CYS A 93 21.60 16.71 -9.28
CA CYS A 93 20.81 17.94 -9.23
C CYS A 93 21.71 19.19 -9.26
N VAL A 94 22.80 19.20 -8.48
CA VAL A 94 23.77 20.31 -8.47
C VAL A 94 24.44 20.48 -9.84
N GLU A 95 24.89 19.38 -10.45
CA GLU A 95 25.49 19.39 -11.79
C GLU A 95 24.54 19.97 -12.85
N ARG A 96 23.23 19.72 -12.71
CA ARG A 96 22.18 20.22 -13.61
C ARG A 96 21.54 21.54 -13.17
N ARG A 97 22.03 22.16 -12.09
CA ARG A 97 21.44 23.39 -11.50
C ARG A 97 19.95 23.26 -11.14
N ILE A 98 19.52 22.06 -10.78
CA ILE A 98 18.18 21.78 -10.30
C ILE A 98 18.07 22.31 -8.86
N GLY A 99 17.16 23.25 -8.63
CA GLY A 99 17.04 23.98 -7.37
C GLY A 99 16.14 23.32 -6.33
N SER A 100 15.37 22.29 -6.70
CA SER A 100 14.42 21.65 -5.79
C SER A 100 14.30 20.15 -5.99
N ILE A 101 14.03 19.44 -4.89
CA ILE A 101 13.68 18.02 -4.89
C ILE A 101 12.30 17.88 -4.27
N ARG A 102 11.44 17.08 -4.90
CA ARG A 102 10.16 16.65 -4.34
C ARG A 102 10.04 15.14 -4.42
N ALA A 103 9.26 14.57 -3.52
CA ALA A 103 8.98 13.14 -3.51
C ALA A 103 7.50 12.93 -3.21
N LEU A 104 6.89 11.97 -3.90
CA LEU A 104 5.61 11.41 -3.50
C LEU A 104 5.92 10.01 -2.95
N LEU A 105 5.77 9.85 -1.64
CA LEU A 105 6.15 8.65 -0.91
C LEU A 105 5.09 8.36 0.16
N PRO A 106 4.94 7.09 0.57
CA PRO A 106 4.15 6.75 1.75
C PRO A 106 4.67 7.47 3.01
N GLU A 107 3.77 7.88 3.91
CA GLU A 107 4.14 8.56 5.17
C GLU A 107 5.07 7.67 6.05
N ASP A 108 4.92 6.35 5.98
CA ASP A 108 5.72 5.37 6.72
C ASP A 108 6.99 4.90 6.01
N HIS A 109 7.29 5.42 4.81
CA HIS A 109 8.43 4.96 4.03
C HIS A 109 9.76 5.49 4.62
N PRO A 110 10.83 4.66 4.72
CA PRO A 110 12.11 5.11 5.30
C PRO A 110 12.73 6.33 4.62
N MET A 111 12.57 6.44 3.29
CA MET A 111 13.01 7.63 2.53
C MET A 111 12.28 8.92 2.97
N THR A 112 11.01 8.82 3.40
CA THR A 112 10.23 9.99 3.86
C THR A 112 10.90 10.60 5.09
N TRP A 113 11.28 9.77 6.06
CA TRP A 113 11.97 10.21 7.27
C TRP A 113 13.36 10.77 6.98
N LEU A 114 14.12 10.10 6.11
CA LEU A 114 15.43 10.60 5.68
C LEU A 114 15.33 11.99 5.02
N LEU A 115 14.33 12.23 4.18
CA LEU A 115 14.12 13.55 3.56
C LEU A 115 13.75 14.61 4.60
N ILE A 116 12.91 14.28 5.59
CA ILE A 116 12.53 15.19 6.68
C ILE A 116 13.78 15.56 7.51
N GLU A 117 14.63 14.59 7.85
CA GLU A 117 15.89 14.84 8.58
C GLU A 117 16.83 15.77 7.81
N LEU A 118 16.78 15.73 6.47
CA LEU A 118 17.53 16.62 5.58
C LEU A 118 16.85 17.97 5.34
N GLY A 119 15.75 18.27 6.03
CA GLY A 119 15.06 19.56 6.01
C GLY A 119 13.88 19.64 5.03
N ALA A 120 13.40 18.52 4.49
CA ALA A 120 12.19 18.52 3.67
C ALA A 120 10.94 18.82 4.52
N HIS A 121 9.97 19.51 3.92
CA HIS A 121 8.67 19.75 4.52
C HIS A 121 7.64 18.74 4.01
N LEU A 122 6.89 18.14 4.92
CA LEU A 122 5.77 17.28 4.57
C LEU A 122 4.57 18.13 4.14
N SER A 123 3.95 17.76 3.04
CA SER A 123 2.63 18.27 2.66
C SER A 123 1.73 17.10 2.27
N LYS A 124 0.45 17.17 2.64
CA LYS A 124 -0.52 16.13 2.26
C LYS A 124 -1.06 16.43 0.87
N SER A 125 -0.92 15.47 -0.05
CA SER A 125 -1.62 15.54 -1.32
C SER A 125 -3.10 15.23 -1.13
N ARG A 126 -3.97 15.91 -1.88
CA ARG A 126 -5.39 15.57 -2.00
C ARG A 126 -5.66 14.54 -3.12
N SER A 127 -4.62 14.12 -3.83
CA SER A 127 -4.72 13.11 -4.89
C SER A 127 -4.67 11.70 -4.31
N GLY A 128 -5.52 10.81 -4.82
CA GLY A 128 -5.50 9.39 -4.47
C GLY A 128 -6.33 8.57 -5.46
N ALA A 129 -6.22 7.25 -5.36
CA ALA A 129 -7.09 6.34 -6.10
C ALA A 129 -8.44 6.24 -5.37
N MET A 130 -9.50 6.14 -6.15
CA MET A 130 -10.82 5.74 -5.65
C MET A 130 -11.01 4.26 -5.91
N LEU A 131 -11.47 3.54 -4.90
CA LEU A 131 -11.77 2.11 -5.00
C LEU A 131 -13.28 1.90 -4.94
N LYS A 132 -13.75 0.94 -5.74
CA LYS A 132 -15.13 0.48 -5.74
C LYS A 132 -15.14 -1.02 -5.55
N VAL A 133 -15.92 -1.50 -4.58
CA VAL A 133 -16.16 -2.93 -4.43
C VAL A 133 -17.18 -3.33 -5.51
N VAL A 134 -16.76 -4.19 -6.44
CA VAL A 134 -17.63 -4.66 -7.54
C VAL A 134 -18.52 -5.80 -7.06
N ASP A 135 -17.94 -6.75 -6.34
CA ASP A 135 -18.62 -7.92 -5.81
C ASP A 135 -18.07 -8.20 -4.40
N GLN A 136 -18.93 -8.03 -3.38
CA GLN A 136 -18.51 -8.13 -1.98
C GLN A 136 -18.09 -9.55 -1.60
N VAL A 137 -18.86 -10.56 -2.02
CA VAL A 137 -18.59 -11.97 -1.68
C VAL A 137 -17.29 -12.44 -2.31
N SER A 138 -17.10 -12.17 -3.60
CA SER A 138 -15.90 -12.53 -4.37
C SER A 138 -14.66 -11.82 -3.84
N LEU A 139 -14.81 -10.55 -3.43
CA LEU A 139 -13.73 -9.83 -2.75
C LEU A 139 -13.31 -10.53 -1.45
N PHE A 140 -14.26 -10.89 -0.58
CA PHE A 140 -13.93 -11.58 0.67
C PHE A 140 -13.38 -12.99 0.46
N ARG A 141 -13.82 -13.70 -0.59
CA ARG A 141 -13.24 -14.99 -0.98
C ARG A 141 -11.78 -14.82 -1.41
N ALA A 142 -11.48 -13.80 -2.21
CA ALA A 142 -10.10 -13.50 -2.63
C ALA A 142 -9.21 -13.05 -1.46
N LEU A 143 -9.78 -12.40 -0.45
CA LEU A 143 -9.04 -11.94 0.74
C LEU A 143 -8.96 -12.98 1.88
N ALA A 144 -9.58 -14.16 1.73
CA ALA A 144 -9.76 -15.11 2.84
C ALA A 144 -8.44 -15.49 3.53
N ASP A 145 -7.39 -15.78 2.76
CA ASP A 145 -6.07 -16.18 3.30
C ASP A 145 -5.39 -15.05 4.07
N GLU A 146 -5.46 -13.83 3.55
CA GLU A 146 -4.89 -12.64 4.21
C GLU A 146 -5.66 -12.32 5.50
N LEU A 147 -7.00 -12.38 5.46
CA LEU A 147 -7.83 -12.20 6.65
C LEU A 147 -7.58 -13.31 7.68
N LEU A 148 -7.31 -14.55 7.24
CA LEU A 148 -6.93 -15.65 8.13
C LEU A 148 -5.58 -15.37 8.80
N ALA A 149 -4.59 -14.89 8.04
CA ALA A 149 -3.29 -14.50 8.60
C ALA A 149 -3.44 -13.41 9.69
N ARG A 150 -4.29 -12.41 9.45
CA ARG A 150 -4.59 -11.34 10.41
C ARG A 150 -5.32 -11.84 11.67
N THR A 151 -6.32 -12.72 11.50
CA THR A 151 -7.05 -13.30 12.63
C THR A 151 -6.20 -14.24 13.47
N ARG A 152 -5.22 -14.94 12.87
CA ARG A 152 -4.20 -15.71 13.60
C ARG A 152 -3.30 -14.80 14.42
N LYS A 153 -2.77 -13.72 13.82
CA LYS A 153 -1.90 -12.75 14.51
C LYS A 153 -2.58 -12.06 15.70
N SER A 154 -3.89 -11.83 15.61
CA SER A 154 -4.69 -11.22 16.69
C SER A 154 -5.24 -12.24 17.71
N GLY A 155 -5.07 -13.54 17.47
CA GLY A 155 -5.60 -14.61 18.33
C GLY A 155 -7.10 -14.87 18.18
N ILE A 156 -7.81 -14.15 17.31
CA ILE A 156 -9.25 -14.32 17.07
C ILE A 156 -9.57 -15.67 16.41
N ALA A 157 -8.66 -16.20 15.58
CA ALA A 157 -8.86 -17.45 14.87
C ALA A 157 -9.21 -18.63 15.81
N SER A 158 -8.58 -18.67 17.00
CA SER A 158 -8.86 -19.68 18.05
C SER A 158 -10.26 -19.58 18.68
N GLN A 159 -10.93 -18.44 18.53
CA GLN A 159 -12.21 -18.16 19.18
C GLN A 159 -13.43 -18.56 18.34
N LYS A 160 -13.21 -19.06 17.11
CA LYS A 160 -14.26 -19.55 16.19
C LYS A 160 -15.43 -18.56 15.98
N LYS A 161 -15.10 -17.32 15.61
CA LYS A 161 -16.06 -16.21 15.49
C LYS A 161 -16.78 -16.18 14.15
N THR A 162 -18.01 -15.69 14.14
CA THR A 162 -18.76 -15.40 12.91
C THR A 162 -19.08 -13.90 12.85
N LEU A 163 -18.66 -13.21 11.81
CA LEU A 163 -18.89 -11.77 11.64
C LEU A 163 -19.69 -11.50 10.37
N ALA A 164 -20.67 -10.60 10.43
CA ALA A 164 -21.44 -10.17 9.28
C ALA A 164 -21.00 -8.78 8.82
N ILE A 165 -21.00 -8.56 7.51
CA ILE A 165 -20.65 -7.28 6.87
C ILE A 165 -21.80 -6.92 5.95
N GLU A 166 -22.49 -5.83 6.27
CA GLU A 166 -23.64 -5.28 5.55
C GLU A 166 -23.24 -3.96 4.89
N THR A 167 -23.45 -3.86 3.59
CA THR A 167 -23.25 -2.63 2.81
C THR A 167 -24.44 -2.29 1.93
N ASP A 168 -24.37 -1.16 1.23
CA ASP A 168 -25.33 -0.75 0.21
C ASP A 168 -25.34 -1.66 -1.03
N ILE A 169 -24.33 -2.52 -1.22
CA ILE A 169 -24.24 -3.45 -2.35
C ILE A 169 -24.55 -4.90 -1.98
N GLY A 170 -24.74 -5.21 -0.70
CA GLY A 170 -25.10 -6.55 -0.26
C GLY A 170 -24.65 -6.89 1.15
N VAL A 171 -24.73 -8.18 1.47
CA VAL A 171 -24.34 -8.72 2.76
C VAL A 171 -23.52 -9.99 2.56
N CYS A 172 -22.58 -10.23 3.46
CA CYS A 172 -21.92 -11.53 3.58
C CYS A 172 -21.52 -11.78 5.03
N SER A 173 -21.22 -13.03 5.36
CA SER A 173 -20.66 -13.38 6.67
C SER A 173 -19.33 -14.11 6.52
N LEU A 174 -18.44 -13.87 7.47
CA LEU A 174 -17.13 -14.51 7.59
C LEU A 174 -17.20 -15.44 8.80
N ARG A 175 -17.15 -16.75 8.55
CA ARG A 175 -16.96 -17.76 9.61
C ARG A 175 -15.47 -18.02 9.75
N ILE A 176 -14.93 -17.59 10.89
CA ILE A 176 -13.50 -17.60 11.17
C ILE A 176 -13.19 -18.84 12.02
N SER A 177 -12.18 -19.60 11.62
CA SER A 177 -11.63 -20.72 12.38
C SER A 177 -10.10 -20.61 12.45
N GLU A 178 -9.44 -21.59 13.06
CA GLU A 178 -7.97 -21.65 13.09
C GLU A 178 -7.35 -21.95 11.73
N SER A 179 -8.06 -22.69 10.88
CA SER A 179 -7.56 -23.20 9.60
C SER A 179 -8.02 -22.40 8.39
N GLU A 180 -9.17 -21.73 8.47
CA GLU A 180 -9.80 -21.09 7.31
C GLU A 180 -10.76 -19.95 7.70
N ILE A 181 -11.05 -19.08 6.72
CA ILE A 181 -12.19 -18.16 6.74
C ILE A 181 -13.14 -18.59 5.63
N GLU A 182 -14.32 -19.04 6.01
CA GLU A 182 -15.39 -19.37 5.08
C GLU A 182 -16.30 -18.15 4.86
N VAL A 183 -16.54 -17.83 3.59
CA VAL A 183 -17.37 -16.69 3.18
C VAL A 183 -18.76 -17.18 2.80
N LEU A 184 -19.76 -16.76 3.58
CA LEU A 184 -21.17 -17.04 3.36
C LEU A 184 -21.82 -15.87 2.60
N GLU A 185 -22.62 -16.18 1.59
CA GLU A 185 -23.29 -15.17 0.74
C GLU A 185 -24.45 -14.46 1.46
N GLU A 186 -24.84 -14.96 2.62
CA GLU A 186 -25.93 -14.42 3.42
C GLU A 186 -25.45 -14.01 4.81
N LYS A 187 -26.31 -13.27 5.50
CA LYS A 187 -26.13 -12.95 6.91
C LYS A 187 -26.33 -14.20 7.75
N ALA A 188 -25.34 -14.55 8.58
CA ALA A 188 -25.49 -15.60 9.57
C ALA A 188 -26.62 -15.26 10.56
N PRO A 189 -27.45 -16.22 11.02
CA PRO A 189 -28.57 -15.94 11.92
C PRO A 189 -28.18 -15.31 13.27
N SER A 190 -26.96 -15.56 13.76
CA SER A 190 -26.48 -15.05 15.06
C SER A 190 -24.98 -14.78 15.02
N PRO A 191 -24.53 -13.71 14.33
CA PRO A 191 -23.13 -13.38 14.25
C PRO A 191 -22.63 -12.77 15.57
N ASP A 192 -21.38 -13.02 15.92
CA ASP A 192 -20.68 -12.39 17.05
C ASP A 192 -20.51 -10.86 16.87
N GLY A 193 -20.63 -10.37 15.64
CA GLY A 193 -20.52 -8.96 15.31
C GLY A 193 -21.06 -8.64 13.92
N VAL A 194 -21.65 -7.47 13.76
CA VAL A 194 -22.17 -6.94 12.50
C VAL A 194 -21.53 -5.58 12.26
N LEU A 195 -20.85 -5.42 11.13
CA LEU A 195 -20.39 -4.14 10.61
C LEU A 195 -21.38 -3.68 9.52
N LYS A 196 -21.98 -2.51 9.71
CA LYS A 196 -22.79 -1.84 8.68
C LYS A 196 -22.07 -0.58 8.22
N ALA A 197 -21.84 -0.44 6.92
CA ALA A 197 -21.21 0.75 6.34
C ALA A 197 -21.54 0.86 4.84
N ASP A 198 -21.33 2.02 4.22
CA ASP A 198 -21.36 2.08 2.75
C ASP A 198 -20.12 1.38 2.14
N GLN A 199 -20.19 0.99 0.86
CA GLN A 199 -19.11 0.30 0.15
C GLN A 199 -17.81 1.12 0.08
N ARG A 200 -17.91 2.46 0.12
CA ARG A 200 -16.76 3.36 0.11
C ARG A 200 -16.01 3.26 1.44
N VAL A 201 -16.73 3.24 2.56
CA VAL A 201 -16.17 3.02 3.89
C VAL A 201 -15.59 1.62 3.96
N LEU A 202 -16.29 0.60 3.45
CA LEU A 202 -15.73 -0.76 3.39
C LEU A 202 -14.40 -0.79 2.62
N ALA A 203 -14.30 -0.13 1.47
CA ALA A 203 -13.05 -0.04 0.71
C ALA A 203 -11.93 0.66 1.51
N GLN A 204 -12.25 1.71 2.27
CA GLN A 204 -11.27 2.37 3.14
C GLN A 204 -10.79 1.47 4.28
N LEU A 205 -11.70 0.68 4.88
CA LEU A 205 -11.35 -0.27 5.94
C LEU A 205 -10.48 -1.41 5.41
N ILE A 206 -10.87 -2.04 4.29
CA ILE A 206 -10.13 -3.15 3.68
C ILE A 206 -8.69 -2.74 3.33
N THR A 207 -8.52 -1.51 2.83
CA THR A 207 -7.20 -0.98 2.48
C THR A 207 -6.37 -0.53 3.67
N GLY A 208 -6.98 -0.37 4.85
CA GLY A 208 -6.35 0.21 6.02
C GLY A 208 -6.23 1.74 5.95
N PHE A 209 -6.80 2.40 4.94
CA PHE A 209 -6.82 3.87 4.84
C PHE A 209 -7.48 4.53 6.06
N ARG A 210 -8.44 3.82 6.65
CA ARG A 210 -9.19 4.26 7.82
C ARG A 210 -9.39 3.06 8.74
N ASP A 211 -9.28 3.27 10.04
CA ASP A 211 -9.60 2.23 11.03
C ASP A 211 -11.11 2.22 11.37
N VAL A 212 -11.56 1.09 11.93
CA VAL A 212 -12.98 0.85 12.24
C VAL A 212 -13.48 1.82 13.32
N ARG A 213 -12.67 2.14 14.33
CA ARG A 213 -13.06 3.05 15.41
C ARG A 213 -13.31 4.46 14.88
N THR A 214 -12.44 4.95 14.02
CA THR A 214 -12.59 6.23 13.34
C THR A 214 -13.82 6.23 12.43
N ALA A 215 -14.11 5.13 11.72
CA ALA A 215 -15.34 4.99 10.93
C ALA A 215 -16.60 5.12 11.80
N VAL A 216 -16.65 4.41 12.93
CA VAL A 216 -17.77 4.46 13.88
C VAL A 216 -17.88 5.81 14.57
N GLY A 217 -16.77 6.40 15.00
CA GLY A 217 -16.74 7.67 15.75
C GLY A 217 -17.26 8.87 14.96
N TYR A 218 -17.06 8.87 13.64
CA TYR A 218 -17.64 9.89 12.74
C TYR A 218 -19.06 9.55 12.25
N GLY A 219 -19.61 8.38 12.61
CA GLY A 219 -20.94 7.95 12.20
C GLY A 219 -21.03 7.39 10.77
N ASP A 220 -19.89 7.11 10.13
CA ASP A 220 -19.84 6.54 8.77
C ASP A 220 -20.01 5.01 8.75
N ALA A 221 -19.87 4.37 9.91
CA ALA A 221 -20.10 2.94 10.11
C ALA A 221 -20.78 2.67 11.45
N ILE A 222 -21.45 1.52 11.55
CA ILE A 222 -22.09 1.04 12.78
C ILE A 222 -21.59 -0.37 13.05
N VAL A 223 -21.18 -0.64 14.29
CA VAL A 223 -20.79 -1.99 14.73
C VAL A 223 -21.68 -2.44 15.88
N HIS A 224 -22.29 -3.62 15.74
CA HIS A 224 -23.13 -4.24 16.77
C HIS A 224 -22.74 -5.70 17.06
N PRO A 225 -22.57 -6.08 18.33
CA PRO A 225 -22.51 -5.20 19.49
C PRO A 225 -21.21 -4.37 19.48
N HIS A 226 -21.12 -3.29 20.26
CA HIS A 226 -20.00 -2.33 20.19
C HIS A 226 -18.64 -2.99 20.50
N GLU A 227 -18.61 -3.99 21.38
CA GLU A 227 -17.42 -4.77 21.69
C GLU A 227 -16.86 -5.56 20.50
N ALA A 228 -17.64 -5.77 19.43
CA ALA A 228 -17.17 -6.42 18.21
C ALA A 228 -16.23 -5.54 17.38
N ILE A 229 -16.08 -4.24 17.70
CA ILE A 229 -15.11 -3.35 17.03
C ILE A 229 -13.71 -3.96 17.04
N LYS A 230 -13.27 -4.56 18.16
CA LYS A 230 -11.95 -5.21 18.25
C LYS A 230 -11.78 -6.38 17.27
N LEU A 231 -12.88 -7.03 16.88
CA LEU A 231 -12.86 -8.13 15.93
C LEU A 231 -12.70 -7.60 14.50
N PHE A 232 -13.38 -6.51 14.18
CA PHE A 232 -13.22 -5.83 12.88
C PHE A 232 -11.88 -5.09 12.76
N ASP A 233 -11.35 -4.50 13.84
CA ASP A 233 -10.01 -3.91 13.88
C ASP A 233 -8.93 -4.95 13.49
N ALA A 234 -9.12 -6.21 13.88
CA ALA A 234 -8.20 -7.27 13.54
C ALA A 234 -8.31 -7.73 12.08
N LEU A 235 -9.51 -7.69 11.48
CA LEU A 235 -9.69 -7.97 10.05
C LEU A 235 -9.17 -6.82 9.17
N PHE A 236 -9.40 -5.59 9.63
CA PHE A 236 -9.14 -4.33 8.90
C PHE A 236 -8.21 -3.42 9.72
N PRO A 237 -6.96 -3.85 9.96
CA PRO A 237 -6.02 -3.01 10.69
C PRO A 237 -5.71 -1.74 9.89
N PRO A 238 -5.47 -0.60 10.57
CA PRO A 238 -5.01 0.61 9.88
C PRO A 238 -3.65 0.35 9.22
N GLY A 239 -3.43 1.03 8.10
CA GLY A 239 -2.21 0.98 7.34
C GLY A 239 -2.01 2.25 6.51
N ASN A 240 -0.97 2.25 5.69
CA ASN A 240 -0.68 3.35 4.77
C ASN A 240 -0.81 2.83 3.33
N PRO A 241 -2.06 2.62 2.84
CA PRO A 241 -2.27 2.15 1.49
C PRO A 241 -1.69 3.16 0.50
N TYR A 242 -0.96 2.65 -0.47
CA TYR A 242 -0.25 3.49 -1.42
C TYR A 242 0.01 2.71 -2.70
N PHE A 243 -0.14 3.39 -3.83
CA PHE A 243 0.29 2.91 -5.12
C PHE A 243 1.25 3.93 -5.70
N TRP A 244 2.22 3.47 -6.46
CA TRP A 244 3.24 4.35 -7.01
C TRP A 244 2.68 5.15 -8.17
N SER A 245 3.12 6.40 -8.32
CA SER A 245 2.69 7.28 -9.43
C SER A 245 2.89 6.63 -10.81
N PHE A 246 3.89 5.75 -10.94
CA PHE A 246 4.15 4.95 -12.13
C PHE A 246 2.99 4.02 -12.54
N ASP A 247 2.16 3.66 -11.57
CA ASP A 247 1.00 2.78 -11.74
C ASP A 247 -0.31 3.55 -11.97
N SER A 248 -0.26 4.89 -12.00
CA SER A 248 -1.43 5.68 -12.36
C SER A 248 -1.86 5.42 -13.81
N PHE A 249 -3.17 5.47 -14.05
CA PHE A 249 -3.85 5.24 -15.32
C PHE A 249 -4.78 6.42 -15.65
#